data_AF-A0A2T8F608-F1
#
_entry.id   AF-A0A2T8F608-F1
#
_cell.length_a   1.000
_cell.length_b   1.000
_cell.length_c   1.000
_cell.angle_alpha   90.00
_cell.angle_beta   90.00
_cell.angle_gamma   90.00
#
_symmetry.space_group_name_H-M   'P 1'
#
loop_
_entity.id
_entity.type
_entity.pdbx_description
1 polymer ?
#
loop_
_entity_poly.entity_id
_entity_poly.type
_entity_poly.pdbx_seq_one_letter_code
_entity_poly.pdbx_strand_id
1 'polypeptide(L)'
;MSDAIQDAAFRLFGERGYEVTSVEEIVAAAGVSRSTFFRAFGSKESVIFPDHDTLLARAGARLQASSDSSMLAAVSDTVRMVHFHYVAEGERARDRYHLTSKVLR
;
A
#
# COMPACT_ATOMS: atom_id res chain seq x y z
N MET A 1 10.06 -5.88 -10.92
CA MET A 1 10.76 -4.60 -10.65
C MET A 1 10.13 -3.87 -9.47
N SER A 2 8.80 -3.62 -9.49
CA SER A 2 8.06 -3.09 -8.34
C SER A 2 8.22 -3.96 -7.09
N ASP A 3 8.06 -5.28 -7.26
CA ASP A 3 8.23 -6.27 -6.18
C ASP A 3 9.60 -6.19 -5.49
N ALA A 4 10.71 -6.08 -6.24
CA ALA A 4 12.04 -5.99 -5.65
C ALA A 4 12.23 -4.73 -4.79
N ILE A 5 11.61 -3.61 -5.19
CA ILE A 5 11.61 -2.36 -4.42
C ILE A 5 10.80 -2.54 -3.14
N GLN A 6 9.61 -3.12 -3.23
CA GLN A 6 8.77 -3.36 -2.06
C GLN A 6 9.43 -4.33 -1.09
N ASP A 7 9.93 -5.46 -1.56
CA ASP A 7 10.56 -6.47 -0.70
C ASP A 7 11.78 -5.87 0.03
N ALA A 8 12.59 -5.06 -0.65
CA ALA A 8 13.69 -4.32 -0.02
C ALA A 8 13.19 -3.30 1.02
N ALA A 9 12.14 -2.55 0.68
CA ALA A 9 11.56 -1.55 1.58
C ALA A 9 10.95 -2.16 2.83
N PHE A 10 10.06 -3.16 2.70
CA PHE A 10 9.42 -3.85 3.83
C PHE A 10 10.45 -4.49 4.75
N ARG A 11 11.50 -5.11 4.19
CA ARG A 11 12.61 -5.65 4.97
C ARG A 11 13.34 -4.55 5.76
N LEU A 12 13.76 -3.47 5.11
CA LEU A 12 14.49 -2.37 5.77
C LEU A 12 13.62 -1.66 6.82
N PHE A 13 12.34 -1.43 6.52
CA PHE A 13 11.38 -0.87 7.47
C PHE A 13 11.21 -1.77 8.70
N GLY A 14 11.17 -3.10 8.51
CA GLY A 14 11.10 -4.07 9.60
C GLY A 14 12.36 -4.09 10.47
N GLU A 15 13.54 -4.01 9.85
CA GLU A 15 14.85 -4.06 10.52
C GLU A 15 15.19 -2.76 11.28
N ARG A 16 14.90 -1.60 10.68
CA ARG A 16 15.43 -0.30 11.14
C ARG A 16 14.35 0.68 11.57
N GLY A 17 13.12 0.47 11.12
CA GLY A 17 12.01 1.41 11.26
C GLY A 17 11.78 2.26 10.02
N TYR A 18 10.53 2.66 9.81
CA TYR A 18 10.10 3.43 8.65
C TYR A 18 10.81 4.79 8.54
N GLU A 19 10.82 5.56 9.63
CA GLU A 19 11.29 6.96 9.61
C GLU A 19 12.75 7.09 9.21
N VAL A 20 13.62 6.22 9.75
CA VAL A 20 15.06 6.28 9.53
C VAL A 20 15.51 5.63 8.21
N THR A 21 14.62 4.89 7.53
CA THR A 21 14.94 4.27 6.24
C THR A 21 14.75 5.27 5.10
N SER A 22 15.80 5.48 4.30
CA SER A 22 15.80 6.38 3.15
C SER A 22 15.46 5.69 1.83
N VAL A 23 15.01 6.45 0.83
CA VAL A 23 14.77 5.93 -0.53
C VAL A 23 16.07 5.43 -1.15
N GLU A 24 17.19 6.10 -0.87
CA GLU A 24 18.54 5.75 -1.33
C GLU A 24 18.95 4.35 -0.88
N GLU A 25 18.71 4.00 0.39
CA GLU A 25 18.99 2.66 0.91
C GLU A 25 18.10 1.60 0.27
N ILE A 26 16.82 1.92 0.04
CA ILE A 26 15.87 0.99 -0.59
C ILE A 26 16.31 0.69 -2.03
N VAL A 27 16.63 1.72 -2.82
CA VAL A 27 17.00 1.52 -4.24
C VAL A 27 18.36 0.83 -4.38
N ALA A 28 19.29 1.08 -3.45
CA ALA A 28 20.55 0.36 -3.37
C ALA A 28 20.33 -1.13 -3.06
N ALA A 29 19.46 -1.44 -2.10
CA ALA A 29 19.12 -2.82 -1.74
C ALA A 29 18.33 -3.55 -2.83
N ALA A 30 17.48 -2.84 -3.58
CA ALA A 30 16.67 -3.39 -4.67
C ALA A 30 17.43 -3.49 -6.01
N GLY A 31 18.63 -2.90 -6.11
CA GLY A 31 19.41 -2.88 -7.35
C GLY A 31 18.77 -2.06 -8.47
N VAL A 32 18.06 -0.97 -8.15
CA VAL A 32 17.37 -0.11 -9.11
C VAL A 32 17.82 1.35 -8.99
N SER A 33 17.50 2.17 -9.99
CA SER A 33 17.75 3.61 -9.93
C SER A 33 16.67 4.36 -9.13
N ARG A 34 17.04 5.51 -8.56
CA ARG A 34 16.11 6.43 -7.90
C ARG A 34 14.97 6.88 -8.82
N SER A 35 15.25 7.14 -10.09
CA SER A 35 14.21 7.47 -11.09
C SER A 35 13.21 6.32 -11.28
N THR A 36 13.67 5.07 -11.24
CA THR A 36 12.79 3.90 -11.34
C THR A 36 11.86 3.79 -10.13
N PHE A 37 12.37 4.07 -8.93
CA PHE A 37 11.56 4.13 -7.71
C PHE A 37 10.43 5.16 -7.82
N PHE A 38 10.76 6.41 -8.15
CA PHE A 38 9.75 7.47 -8.21
C PHE A 38 8.74 7.28 -9.34
N ARG A 39 9.15 6.68 -10.45
CA ARG A 39 8.22 6.28 -11.51
C ARG A 39 7.23 5.22 -11.04
N ALA A 40 7.65 4.30 -10.17
CA ALA A 40 6.81 3.22 -9.67
C ALA A 40 5.87 3.66 -8.53
N PHE A 41 6.36 4.47 -7.58
CA PHE A 41 5.63 4.76 -6.34
C PHE A 41 5.40 6.25 -6.07
N GLY A 42 6.19 7.16 -6.63
CA GLY A 42 6.06 8.60 -6.37
C GLY A 42 6.56 9.07 -4.99
N SER A 43 6.47 8.25 -3.93
CA SER A 43 7.03 8.57 -2.61
C SER A 43 7.41 7.31 -1.80
N LYS A 44 8.00 7.50 -0.61
CA LYS A 44 8.34 6.40 0.33
C LYS A 44 7.06 5.77 0.91
N GLU A 45 6.07 6.59 1.20
CA GLU A 45 4.76 6.21 1.75
C GLU A 45 4.01 5.29 0.78
N SER A 46 4.01 5.63 -0.51
CA SER A 46 3.34 4.87 -1.55
C SER A 46 3.90 3.46 -1.75
N VAL A 47 5.11 3.17 -1.27
CA VAL A 47 5.68 1.81 -1.28
C VAL A 47 4.92 0.89 -0.31
N ILE A 48 4.47 1.47 0.83
CA ILE A 48 3.69 0.75 1.83
C ILE A 48 2.32 0.43 1.27
N PHE A 49 1.67 1.38 0.61
CA PHE A 49 0.34 1.21 0.05
C PHE A 49 0.33 1.50 -1.46
N PRO A 50 0.84 0.59 -2.30
CA PRO A 50 0.73 0.74 -3.74
C PRO A 50 -0.75 0.82 -4.13
N ASP A 51 -1.08 1.70 -5.07
CA ASP A 51 -2.44 1.87 -5.61
C ASP A 51 -3.51 2.30 -4.59
N HIS A 52 -3.13 2.74 -3.39
CA HIS A 52 -4.08 3.17 -2.36
C HIS A 52 -4.99 4.30 -2.83
N ASP A 53 -4.43 5.31 -3.50
CA ASP A 53 -5.18 6.44 -4.04
C ASP A 53 -6.22 5.97 -5.06
N THR A 54 -5.83 5.02 -5.92
CA THR A 54 -6.74 4.41 -6.91
C THR A 54 -7.86 3.63 -6.22
N LEU A 55 -7.53 2.86 -5.18
CA LEU A 55 -8.49 2.08 -4.40
C LEU A 55 -9.48 2.98 -3.66
N LEU A 56 -9.01 4.05 -3.02
CA LEU A 56 -9.85 5.04 -2.35
C LEU A 56 -10.74 5.79 -3.34
N ALA A 57 -10.20 6.19 -4.49
CA ALA A 57 -10.99 6.85 -5.53
C ALA A 57 -12.13 5.93 -6.02
N ARG A 58 -11.83 4.65 -6.25
CA ARG A 58 -12.83 3.66 -6.67
C ARG A 58 -13.88 3.39 -5.58
N ALA A 59 -13.46 3.31 -4.32
CA ALA A 59 -14.34 3.16 -3.17
C ALA A 59 -15.28 4.38 -3.05
N GLY A 60 -14.71 5.59 -3.12
CA GLY A 60 -15.44 6.84 -3.10
C GLY A 60 -16.48 6.91 -4.21
N ALA A 61 -16.09 6.59 -5.45
CA ALA A 61 -17.02 6.55 -6.59
C ALA A 61 -18.17 5.56 -6.38
N ARG A 62 -17.90 4.37 -5.84
CA ARG A 62 -18.94 3.35 -5.56
C ARG A 62 -19.95 3.82 -4.51
N LEU A 63 -19.47 4.52 -3.48
CA LEU A 63 -20.31 5.08 -2.42
C LEU A 63 -21.12 6.28 -2.93
N GLN A 64 -20.51 7.18 -3.69
CA GLN A 64 -21.19 8.35 -4.26
C GLN A 64 -22.28 7.98 -5.28
N ALA A 65 -22.11 6.87 -6.00
CA ALA A 65 -23.13 6.36 -6.92
C ALA A 65 -24.29 5.62 -6.22
N SER A 66 -24.28 5.51 -4.89
CA SER A 66 -25.32 4.79 -4.15
C SER A 66 -26.57 5.64 -3.89
N SER A 67 -27.68 4.95 -3.66
CA SER A 67 -28.98 5.47 -3.27
C SER A 67 -29.41 4.81 -1.95
N ASP A 68 -30.49 5.27 -1.33
CA ASP A 68 -31.01 4.69 -0.07
C ASP A 68 -31.24 3.17 -0.17
N SER A 69 -31.76 2.70 -1.31
CA SER A 69 -32.01 1.27 -1.54
C SER A 69 -30.75 0.44 -1.83
N SER A 70 -29.61 1.08 -2.13
CA SER A 70 -28.36 0.41 -2.49
C SER A 70 -27.19 0.71 -1.55
N MET A 71 -27.40 1.51 -0.49
CA MET A 71 -26.36 1.98 0.42
C MET A 71 -25.61 0.82 1.10
N LEU A 72 -26.32 -0.15 1.67
CA LEU A 72 -25.70 -1.32 2.30
C LEU A 72 -24.90 -2.17 1.29
N ALA A 73 -25.39 -2.29 0.06
CA ALA A 73 -24.67 -2.96 -1.01
C ALA A 73 -23.40 -2.20 -1.39
N ALA A 74 -23.46 -0.87 -1.46
CA ALA A 74 -22.31 -0.02 -1.74
C ALA A 74 -21.21 -0.14 -0.67
N VAL A 75 -21.60 -0.12 0.61
CA VAL A 75 -20.68 -0.35 1.73
C VAL A 75 -20.07 -1.75 1.61
N SER A 76 -20.89 -2.77 1.39
CA SER A 76 -20.42 -4.16 1.26
C SER A 76 -19.45 -4.35 0.10
N ASP A 77 -19.72 -3.71 -1.04
CA ASP A 77 -18.86 -3.77 -2.23
C ASP A 77 -17.52 -3.07 -1.97
N THR A 78 -17.54 -1.90 -1.34
CA THR A 78 -16.33 -1.17 -0.97
C THR A 78 -15.48 -1.96 0.03
N VAL A 79 -16.10 -2.53 1.07
CA VAL A 79 -15.41 -3.40 2.04
C VAL A 79 -14.82 -4.62 1.34
N ARG A 80 -15.58 -5.30 0.46
CA ARG A 80 -15.05 -6.43 -0.32
C ARG A 80 -13.89 -6.03 -1.21
N MET A 81 -13.98 -4.88 -1.88
CA MET A 81 -12.92 -4.41 -2.77
C MET A 81 -11.60 -4.20 -2.00
N VAL A 82 -11.66 -3.54 -0.84
CA VAL A 82 -10.49 -3.37 0.03
C VAL A 82 -10.02 -4.73 0.55
N HIS A 83 -10.93 -5.56 1.07
CA HIS A 83 -10.60 -6.88 1.60
C HIS A 83 -9.90 -7.77 0.55
N PHE A 84 -10.45 -7.88 -0.65
CA PHE A 84 -9.86 -8.70 -1.72
C PHE A 84 -8.52 -8.15 -2.20
N HIS A 85 -8.33 -6.83 -2.22
CA HIS A 85 -7.02 -6.24 -2.51
C HIS A 85 -5.97 -6.69 -1.49
N TYR A 86 -6.27 -6.61 -0.19
CA TYR A 86 -5.36 -7.08 0.86
C TYR A 86 -5.16 -8.60 0.86
N VAL A 87 -6.20 -9.39 0.59
CA VAL A 87 -6.07 -10.86 0.52
C VAL A 87 -5.18 -11.27 -0.66
N ALA A 88 -5.27 -10.58 -1.80
CA ALA A 88 -4.46 -10.87 -2.98
C ALA A 88 -2.97 -10.59 -2.76
N GLU A 89 -2.60 -9.70 -1.83
CA GLU A 89 -1.21 -9.37 -1.50
C GLU A 89 -0.50 -10.44 -0.65
N GLY A 90 -1.23 -11.40 -0.08
CA GLY A 90 -0.65 -12.53 0.65
C GLY A 90 0.17 -12.10 1.88
N GLU A 91 1.43 -12.57 1.96
CA GLU A 91 2.34 -12.24 3.08
C GLU A 91 2.56 -10.73 3.25
N ARG A 92 2.56 -9.97 2.16
CA ARG A 92 2.83 -8.51 2.20
C ARG A 92 1.76 -7.74 2.98
N ALA A 93 0.51 -8.22 2.98
CA ALA A 93 -0.55 -7.63 3.79
C ALA A 93 -0.25 -7.77 5.30
N ARG A 94 0.37 -8.87 5.72
CA ARG A 94 0.81 -9.08 7.10
C ARG A 94 1.97 -8.15 7.46
N ASP A 95 2.97 -8.04 6.60
CA ASP A 95 4.11 -7.14 6.81
C ASP A 95 3.63 -5.67 6.95
N ARG A 96 2.68 -5.26 6.10
CA ARG A 96 2.05 -3.94 6.18
C ARG A 96 1.29 -3.73 7.48
N TYR A 97 0.51 -4.72 7.91
CA TYR A 97 -0.17 -4.67 9.19
C TYR A 97 0.84 -4.53 10.35
N HIS A 98 1.95 -5.28 10.33
CA HIS A 98 3.00 -5.16 11.34
C HIS A 98 3.70 -3.80 11.35
N LEU A 99 3.95 -3.20 10.19
CA LEU A 99 4.55 -1.87 10.09
C LEU A 99 3.60 -0.79 10.62
N THR A 100 2.35 -0.81 10.19
CA THR A 100 1.35 0.23 10.50
C THR A 100 0.80 0.14 11.93
N SER A 101 0.67 -1.08 12.47
CA SER A 101 0.23 -1.30 13.86
C SER A 101 1.24 -0.82 14.90
N LYS A 102 2.53 -0.71 14.56
CA LYS A 102 3.56 -0.13 15.44
C LYS A 102 3.47 1.40 15.54
N VAL A 103 2.83 2.06 14.58
CA VAL A 103 2.66 3.53 14.55
C VAL A 103 1.38 3.97 15.26
N LEU A 104 0.38 3.10 15.35
CA LEU A 104 -0.91 3.35 16.01
C LEU A 104 -0.92 3.01 17.52
N ARG A 105 0.24 2.83 18.15
CA ARG A 105 0.38 2.60 19.59
C ARG A 105 1.09 3.76 20.29
#